data_AF-U6MBV7-F1
#
_entry.id   AF-U6MBV7-F1
#
_cell.length_a   1.000
_cell.length_b   1.000
_cell.length_c   1.000
_cell.angle_alpha   90.00
_cell.angle_beta   90.00
_cell.angle_gamma   90.00
#
_symmetry.space_group_name_H-M   'P 1'
#
loop_
_entity.id
_entity.type
_entity.pdbx_description
1 polymer ?
#
loop_
_entity_poly.entity_id
_entity_poly.type
_entity_poly.pdbx_seq_one_letter_code
_entity_poly.pdbx_strand_id
1 'polypeptide(L)'
;MAGNFTDFGDLVLIIGDFHVPQRAVDLPPCFKELLHTDKIRHVLCTGNVGSESVLEFLRGIAGSVHIVKGDMDEGMDFPEYKILQFGEFKVALLHGHQVIPWGDADALLQWQRRLDCDIVVSGHTHSNSVREVEGRFFINPGSATGAYQPWAPSPTPSFMLMALQGASVVLYIYEERDGKAEVVMSEFSKPAKK
;
A
#
# COMPACT_ATOMS: atom_id res chain seq x y z
N MET A 1 13.66 -9.92 -29.97
CA MET A 1 12.30 -9.38 -29.81
C MET A 1 11.79 -9.79 -28.44
N ALA A 2 11.64 -8.86 -27.51
CA ALA A 2 10.72 -8.93 -26.36
C ALA A 2 10.84 -7.62 -25.56
N GLY A 3 9.75 -6.84 -25.54
CA GLY A 3 9.48 -5.78 -24.57
C GLY A 3 10.30 -4.49 -24.71
N ASN A 4 9.80 -3.54 -25.50
CA ASN A 4 10.09 -2.13 -25.26
C ASN A 4 9.56 -1.78 -23.86
N PHE A 5 10.43 -1.72 -22.86
CA PHE A 5 10.14 -1.06 -21.58
C PHE A 5 10.17 0.45 -21.84
N THR A 6 9.05 0.98 -22.35
CA THR A 6 8.77 2.41 -22.30
C THR A 6 8.90 2.86 -20.86
N ASP A 7 9.62 3.96 -20.59
CA ASP A 7 9.77 4.59 -19.28
C ASP A 7 8.47 4.47 -18.46
N PHE A 8 8.43 3.50 -17.55
CA PHE A 8 7.44 3.48 -16.50
C PHE A 8 7.77 4.70 -15.63
N GLY A 9 6.78 5.56 -15.37
CA GLY A 9 6.95 6.65 -14.42
C GLY A 9 7.25 6.10 -13.01
N ASP A 10 7.26 6.97 -12.00
CA ASP A 10 7.70 6.59 -10.66
C ASP A 10 6.98 5.33 -10.15
N LEU A 11 7.76 4.27 -9.89
CA LEU A 11 7.28 3.01 -9.32
C LEU A 11 7.20 3.16 -7.80
N VAL A 12 5.99 2.99 -7.27
CA VAL A 12 5.66 3.20 -5.87
C VAL A 12 5.27 1.88 -5.23
N LEU A 13 6.02 1.44 -4.22
CA LEU A 13 5.64 0.30 -3.38
C LEU A 13 4.58 0.74 -2.37
N ILE A 14 3.50 -0.03 -2.25
CA ILE A 14 2.47 0.14 -1.24
C ILE A 14 2.46 -1.13 -0.39
N ILE A 15 2.75 -0.98 0.90
CA ILE A 15 2.95 -2.10 1.84
C ILE A 15 2.52 -1.69 3.25
N GLY A 16 2.38 -2.61 4.19
CA GLY A 16 2.08 -2.29 5.58
C GLY A 16 1.50 -3.47 6.34
N ASP A 17 0.96 -3.19 7.53
CA ASP A 17 0.36 -4.18 8.43
C ASP A 17 1.31 -5.37 8.67
N PHE A 18 2.57 -5.06 9.00
CA PHE A 18 3.63 -6.04 9.23
C PHE A 18 3.45 -6.78 10.56
N HIS A 19 3.17 -6.03 11.64
CA HIS A 19 3.08 -6.54 13.02
C HIS A 19 4.25 -7.44 13.42
N VAL A 20 5.48 -7.06 13.07
CA VAL A 20 6.68 -7.82 13.46
C VAL A 20 7.31 -7.16 14.69
N PRO A 21 7.50 -7.87 15.81
CA PRO A 21 7.33 -9.32 16.02
C PRO A 21 5.98 -9.73 16.65
N GLN A 22 5.04 -8.80 16.82
CA GLN A 22 3.85 -9.00 17.66
C GLN A 22 2.89 -10.10 17.14
N ARG A 23 2.73 -10.22 15.82
CA ARG A 23 1.80 -11.16 15.16
C ARG A 23 2.43 -11.96 14.04
N ALA A 24 3.57 -11.53 13.51
CA ALA A 24 4.31 -12.24 12.49
C ALA A 24 5.80 -12.27 12.83
N VAL A 25 6.50 -13.31 12.35
CA VAL A 25 7.95 -13.46 12.56
C VAL A 25 8.71 -12.58 11.58
N ASP A 26 8.33 -12.60 10.31
CA ASP A 26 9.06 -11.94 9.23
C ASP A 26 8.22 -11.87 7.94
N LEU A 27 8.70 -11.12 6.95
CA LEU A 27 8.15 -11.09 5.60
C LEU A 27 8.42 -12.42 4.87
N PRO A 28 7.48 -12.93 4.05
CA PRO A 28 7.72 -14.12 3.23
C PRO A 28 9.00 -14.01 2.39
N PRO A 29 9.81 -15.08 2.28
CA PRO A 29 11.08 -15.04 1.55
C PRO A 29 10.94 -14.60 0.09
N CYS A 30 9.89 -15.06 -0.59
CA CYS A 30 9.61 -14.69 -1.99
C CYS A 30 9.40 -13.18 -2.16
N PHE A 31 8.81 -12.50 -1.17
CA PHE A 31 8.63 -11.05 -1.19
C PHE A 31 9.95 -10.31 -0.95
N LYS A 32 10.80 -10.81 -0.05
CA LYS A 32 12.12 -10.22 0.18
C LYS A 32 12.99 -10.25 -1.08
N GLU A 33 12.95 -11.36 -1.82
CA GLU A 33 13.66 -11.49 -3.09
C GLU A 33 13.14 -10.51 -4.14
N LEU A 34 11.81 -10.35 -4.26
CA LEU A 34 11.19 -9.42 -5.21
C LEU A 34 11.46 -7.95 -4.89
N LEU A 35 11.48 -7.60 -3.61
CA LEU A 35 11.70 -6.23 -3.14
C LEU A 35 13.18 -5.82 -3.14
N HIS A 36 14.10 -6.75 -3.42
CA HIS A 36 15.51 -6.46 -3.59
C HIS A 36 15.79 -5.88 -4.99
N THR A 37 15.28 -4.68 -5.26
CA THR A 37 15.39 -4.00 -6.56
C THR A 37 15.55 -2.49 -6.43
N ASP A 38 16.41 -1.91 -7.27
CA ASP A 38 16.65 -0.46 -7.33
C ASP A 38 15.58 0.30 -8.14
N LYS A 39 14.54 -0.40 -8.60
CA LYS A 39 13.48 0.18 -9.44
C LYS A 39 12.44 0.95 -8.64
N ILE A 40 12.28 0.64 -7.35
CA ILE A 40 11.28 1.26 -6.48
C ILE A 40 11.84 2.60 -5.99
N ARG A 41 11.14 3.70 -6.31
CA ARG A 41 11.58 5.05 -5.92
C ARG A 41 10.93 5.55 -4.64
N HIS A 42 9.70 5.11 -4.40
CA HIS A 42 8.91 5.53 -3.26
C HIS A 42 8.27 4.33 -2.57
N VAL A 43 8.21 4.39 -1.24
CA VAL A 43 7.52 3.40 -0.41
C VAL A 43 6.44 4.11 0.38
N LEU A 44 5.20 3.64 0.26
CA LEU A 44 4.04 4.03 1.04
C LEU A 44 3.70 2.91 2.01
N CYS A 45 4.00 3.11 3.29
CA CYS A 45 3.71 2.17 4.34
C CYS A 45 2.44 2.59 5.09
N THR A 46 1.40 1.74 5.13
CA THR A 46 0.16 2.04 5.87
C THR A 46 0.34 2.01 7.38
N GLY A 47 1.48 1.53 7.90
CA GLY A 47 1.78 1.47 9.34
C GLY A 47 1.77 0.04 9.87
N ASN A 48 1.68 -0.08 11.20
CA ASN A 48 1.80 -1.32 11.95
C ASN A 48 3.12 -2.05 11.61
N VAL A 49 4.21 -1.29 11.66
CA VAL A 49 5.57 -1.75 11.31
C VAL A 49 6.12 -2.66 12.41
N GLY A 50 5.86 -2.31 13.67
CA GLY A 50 6.14 -3.13 14.85
C GLY A 50 7.58 -3.14 15.37
N SER A 51 8.61 -2.94 14.52
CA SER A 51 10.02 -2.96 14.92
C SER A 51 10.94 -2.10 14.05
N GLU A 52 12.08 -1.66 14.60
CA GLU A 52 13.08 -0.86 13.88
C GLU A 52 13.72 -1.63 12.72
N SER A 53 13.84 -2.97 12.81
CA SER A 53 14.38 -3.79 11.73
C SER A 53 13.54 -3.71 10.45
N VAL A 54 12.21 -3.64 10.59
CA VAL A 54 11.32 -3.44 9.43
C VAL A 54 11.43 -2.00 8.90
N LEU A 55 11.64 -1.00 9.76
CA LEU A 55 11.91 0.37 9.32
C LEU A 55 13.20 0.48 8.51
N GLU A 56 14.28 -0.16 8.97
CA GLU A 56 15.54 -0.24 8.25
C GLU A 56 15.38 -0.96 6.91
N PHE A 57 14.63 -2.06 6.89
CA PHE A 57 14.29 -2.77 5.65
C PHE A 57 13.56 -1.85 4.64
N LEU A 58 12.53 -1.12 5.09
CA LEU A 58 11.80 -0.18 4.22
C LEU A 58 12.68 0.95 3.70
N ARG A 59 13.56 1.50 4.55
CA ARG A 59 14.57 2.51 4.16
C ARG A 59 15.61 1.97 3.19
N GLY A 60 15.89 0.67 3.25
CA GLY A 60 16.79 -0.02 2.31
C GLY A 60 16.19 -0.22 0.92
N ILE A 61 14.85 -0.32 0.80
CA ILE A 61 14.16 -0.52 -0.47
C ILE A 61 14.19 0.74 -1.35
N ALA A 62 13.96 1.92 -0.77
CA ALA A 62 13.90 3.15 -1.53
C ALA A 62 14.38 4.36 -0.73
N GLY A 63 14.91 5.37 -1.43
CA GLY A 63 15.36 6.63 -0.82
C GLY A 63 14.21 7.48 -0.26
N SER A 64 12.97 7.27 -0.69
CA SER A 64 11.79 8.02 -0.25
C SER A 64 10.76 7.12 0.42
N VAL A 65 10.83 7.01 1.75
CA VAL A 65 9.91 6.19 2.55
C VAL A 65 8.91 7.08 3.28
N HIS A 66 7.62 6.76 3.12
CA HIS A 66 6.51 7.45 3.74
C HIS A 66 5.73 6.46 4.60
N ILE A 67 5.71 6.68 5.90
CA ILE A 67 5.04 5.82 6.87
C ILE A 67 4.00 6.65 7.60
N VAL A 68 2.83 6.07 7.84
CA VAL A 68 1.80 6.64 8.70
C VAL A 68 1.58 5.75 9.91
N LYS A 69 1.02 6.32 10.97
CA LYS A 69 0.90 5.66 12.25
C LYS A 69 -0.20 4.60 12.24
N GLY A 70 0.19 3.36 12.50
CA GLY A 70 -0.73 2.27 12.82
C GLY A 70 -1.18 2.31 14.28
N ASP A 71 -2.27 1.60 14.57
CA ASP A 71 -2.81 1.47 15.93
C ASP A 71 -1.87 0.73 16.89
N MET A 72 -0.95 -0.08 16.35
CA MET A 72 0.07 -0.82 17.12
C MET A 72 1.46 -0.19 17.07
N ASP A 73 1.62 0.98 16.44
CA ASP A 73 2.91 1.70 16.37
C ASP A 73 3.11 2.65 17.58
N GLU A 74 2.84 2.16 18.78
CA GLU A 74 3.03 2.94 20.01
C GLU A 74 4.50 3.31 20.21
N GLY A 75 4.74 4.57 20.60
CA GLY A 75 6.09 5.10 20.82
C GLY A 75 6.85 5.50 19.54
N MET A 76 6.27 5.30 18.35
CA MET A 76 6.82 5.79 17.09
C MET A 76 6.21 7.14 16.68
N ASP A 77 7.05 8.08 16.28
CA ASP A 77 6.64 9.42 15.86
C ASP A 77 6.30 9.43 14.36
N PHE A 78 5.19 8.78 14.02
CA PHE A 78 4.63 8.79 12.66
C PHE A 78 3.39 9.69 12.57
N PRO A 79 3.17 10.35 11.43
CA PRO A 79 1.96 11.13 11.21
C PRO A 79 0.73 10.21 11.06
N GLU A 80 -0.43 10.67 11.53
CA GLU A 80 -1.72 9.94 11.38
C GLU A 80 -2.12 9.71 9.92
N TYR A 81 -1.83 10.69 9.07
CA TYR A 81 -2.04 10.61 7.63
C TYR A 81 -0.98 11.42 6.90
N LYS A 82 -0.77 11.13 5.62
CA LYS A 82 0.13 11.88 4.76
C LYS A 82 -0.50 12.07 3.38
N ILE A 83 -0.29 13.25 2.81
CA ILE A 83 -0.72 13.54 1.44
C ILE A 83 0.54 13.68 0.59
N LEU A 84 0.57 12.98 -0.53
CA LEU A 84 1.69 12.90 -1.45
C LEU A 84 1.21 13.23 -2.86
N GLN A 85 2.06 13.92 -3.62
CA GLN A 85 1.78 14.25 -5.01
C GLN A 85 2.68 13.41 -5.90
N PHE A 86 2.08 12.61 -6.77
CA PHE A 86 2.79 11.82 -7.78
C PHE A 86 2.22 12.16 -9.17
N GLY A 87 2.98 12.93 -9.96
CA GLY A 87 2.48 13.46 -11.24
C GLY A 87 1.18 14.23 -11.04
N GLU A 88 0.11 13.82 -11.74
CA GLU A 88 -1.22 14.44 -11.64
C GLU A 88 -2.11 13.84 -10.52
N PHE A 89 -1.61 12.86 -9.78
CA PHE A 89 -2.34 12.17 -8.72
C PHE A 89 -1.97 12.67 -7.34
N LYS A 90 -2.97 13.07 -6.57
CA LYS A 90 -2.85 13.34 -5.15
C LYS A 90 -3.23 12.08 -4.36
N VAL A 91 -2.29 11.52 -3.63
CA VAL A 91 -2.44 10.25 -2.89
C VAL A 91 -2.49 10.54 -1.40
N ALA A 92 -3.58 10.16 -0.74
CA ALA A 92 -3.68 10.15 0.71
C ALA A 92 -3.29 8.77 1.25
N LEU A 93 -2.39 8.76 2.23
CA LEU A 93 -1.96 7.58 2.96
C LEU A 93 -2.47 7.69 4.39
N LEU A 94 -3.13 6.64 4.87
CA LEU A 94 -3.57 6.48 6.25
C LEU A 94 -3.54 5.00 6.63
N HIS A 95 -3.56 4.71 7.93
CA HIS A 95 -3.62 3.32 8.37
C HIS A 95 -5.00 2.69 8.15
N GLY A 96 -6.08 3.41 8.42
CA GLY A 96 -7.45 2.92 8.21
C GLY A 96 -8.17 2.51 9.48
N HIS A 97 -7.48 2.41 10.62
CA HIS A 97 -8.12 2.21 11.93
C HIS A 97 -9.01 3.42 12.32
N GLN A 98 -8.71 4.59 11.75
CA GLN A 98 -9.47 5.84 11.92
C GLN A 98 -10.76 5.88 11.07
N VAL A 99 -10.95 4.94 10.13
CA VAL A 99 -12.11 4.90 9.23
C VAL A 99 -13.19 4.05 9.88
N ILE A 100 -14.31 4.65 10.27
CA ILE A 100 -15.39 3.95 10.96
C ILE A 100 -16.67 4.07 10.13
N PRO A 101 -17.29 2.96 9.68
CA PRO A 101 -16.88 1.56 9.87
C PRO A 101 -15.61 1.17 9.09
N TRP A 102 -14.85 0.18 9.58
CA TRP A 102 -13.59 -0.24 8.96
C TRP A 102 -13.79 -0.76 7.53
N GLY A 103 -13.05 -0.20 6.57
CA GLY A 103 -13.12 -0.59 5.16
C GLY A 103 -14.43 -0.23 4.45
N ASP A 104 -15.29 0.57 5.08
CA ASP A 104 -16.53 1.05 4.49
C ASP A 104 -16.27 2.07 3.37
N ALA A 105 -16.97 1.92 2.24
CA ALA A 105 -16.75 2.73 1.05
C ALA A 105 -17.18 4.19 1.26
N ASP A 106 -18.29 4.43 1.95
CA ASP A 106 -18.81 5.79 2.20
C ASP A 106 -17.92 6.52 3.21
N ALA A 107 -17.45 5.82 4.24
CA ALA A 107 -16.50 6.37 5.21
C ALA A 107 -15.16 6.74 4.53
N LEU A 108 -14.63 5.87 3.66
CA LEU A 108 -13.43 6.18 2.88
C LEU A 108 -13.65 7.36 1.92
N LEU A 109 -14.83 7.47 1.30
CA LEU A 109 -15.19 8.59 0.44
C LEU A 109 -15.26 9.92 1.21
N GLN A 110 -15.72 9.91 2.46
CA GLN A 110 -15.66 11.08 3.33
C GLN A 110 -14.21 11.52 3.60
N TRP A 111 -13.30 10.57 3.86
CA TRP A 111 -11.87 10.85 4.00
C TRP A 111 -11.26 11.40 2.71
N GLN A 112 -11.60 10.81 1.57
CA GLN A 112 -11.18 11.30 0.26
C GLN A 112 -11.59 12.75 0.04
N ARG A 113 -12.87 13.10 0.30
CA ARG A 113 -13.41 14.45 0.17
C ARG A 113 -12.77 15.43 1.14
N ARG A 114 -12.52 15.00 2.39
CA ARG A 114 -11.86 15.80 3.42
C ARG A 114 -10.43 16.16 3.04
N LEU A 115 -9.69 15.21 2.46
CA LEU A 115 -8.27 15.39 2.10
C LEU A 115 -8.07 15.90 0.66
N ASP A 116 -9.16 15.95 -0.12
CA ASP A 116 -9.19 16.36 -1.52
C ASP A 116 -8.13 15.61 -2.35
N CYS A 117 -8.21 14.28 -2.38
CA CYS A 117 -7.22 13.42 -3.03
C CYS A 117 -7.83 12.56 -4.16
N ASP A 118 -7.02 12.07 -5.09
CA ASP A 118 -7.48 11.19 -6.16
C ASP A 118 -7.45 9.72 -5.75
N ILE A 119 -6.46 9.34 -4.93
CA ILE A 119 -6.23 7.98 -4.45
C ILE A 119 -6.16 8.00 -2.93
N VAL A 120 -6.89 7.09 -2.28
CA VAL A 120 -6.80 6.83 -0.85
C VAL A 120 -6.18 5.45 -0.64
N VAL A 121 -5.05 5.41 0.05
CA VAL A 121 -4.36 4.20 0.47
C VAL A 121 -4.63 3.98 1.95
N SER A 122 -5.24 2.85 2.29
CA SER A 122 -5.59 2.46 3.66
C SER A 122 -5.32 0.98 3.90
N GLY A 123 -4.83 0.61 5.08
CA GLY A 123 -4.63 -0.78 5.52
C GLY A 123 -5.69 -1.24 6.53
N HIS A 124 -5.24 -1.74 7.67
CA HIS A 124 -6.00 -2.20 8.83
C HIS A 124 -6.83 -3.47 8.62
N THR A 125 -7.54 -3.62 7.50
CA THR A 125 -8.41 -4.79 7.27
C THR A 125 -7.63 -6.09 7.01
N HIS A 126 -6.35 -6.01 6.65
CA HIS A 126 -5.48 -7.12 6.23
C HIS A 126 -5.99 -7.90 5.01
N SER A 127 -6.92 -7.31 4.25
CA SER A 127 -7.43 -7.87 3.01
C SER A 127 -7.16 -6.88 1.90
N ASN A 128 -6.35 -7.31 0.93
CA ASN A 128 -6.05 -6.46 -0.21
C ASN A 128 -7.35 -6.14 -0.98
N SER A 129 -7.46 -4.90 -1.45
CA SER A 129 -8.60 -4.48 -2.26
C SER A 129 -8.24 -3.27 -3.10
N VAL A 130 -8.82 -3.22 -4.31
CA VAL A 130 -8.76 -2.06 -5.18
C VAL A 130 -10.18 -1.77 -5.63
N ARG A 131 -10.65 -0.56 -5.36
CA ARG A 131 -12.02 -0.13 -5.69
C ARG A 131 -12.01 1.25 -6.31
N GLU A 132 -12.88 1.45 -7.29
CA GLU A 132 -13.18 2.76 -7.86
C GLU A 132 -14.60 3.15 -7.46
N VAL A 133 -14.75 4.32 -6.83
CA VAL A 133 -16.05 4.87 -6.43
C VAL A 133 -16.05 6.36 -6.77
N GLU A 134 -17.05 6.82 -7.52
CA GLU A 134 -17.17 8.22 -7.98
C GLU A 134 -15.91 8.76 -8.71
N GLY A 135 -15.19 7.90 -9.44
CA GLY A 135 -13.95 8.26 -10.15
C GLY A 135 -12.76 8.51 -9.22
N ARG A 136 -12.84 8.03 -7.97
CA ARG A 136 -11.78 8.04 -6.95
C ARG A 136 -11.33 6.62 -6.64
N PHE A 137 -10.05 6.46 -6.36
CA PHE A 137 -9.45 5.15 -6.15
C PHE A 137 -9.19 4.88 -4.67
N PHE A 138 -9.58 3.70 -4.23
CA PHE A 138 -9.37 3.21 -2.87
C PHE A 138 -8.54 1.94 -2.94
N ILE A 139 -7.37 1.98 -2.30
CA ILE A 139 -6.37 0.93 -2.38
C ILE A 139 -6.08 0.44 -0.97
N ASN A 140 -6.10 -0.87 -0.79
CA ASN A 140 -5.62 -1.53 0.41
C ASN A 140 -4.60 -2.59 0.02
N PRO A 141 -3.32 -2.47 0.43
CA PRO A 141 -2.29 -3.45 0.07
C PRO A 141 -2.47 -4.80 0.76
N GLY A 142 -3.33 -4.91 1.77
CA GLY A 142 -3.40 -6.05 2.66
C GLY A 142 -2.29 -6.01 3.73
N SER A 143 -1.99 -7.17 4.31
CA SER A 143 -0.89 -7.33 5.27
C SER A 143 0.31 -7.95 4.59
N ALA A 144 1.47 -7.30 4.69
CA ALA A 144 2.71 -7.77 4.07
C ALA A 144 3.15 -9.15 4.57
N THR A 145 2.82 -9.47 5.82
CA THR A 145 3.22 -10.70 6.52
C THR A 145 2.09 -11.70 6.69
N GLY A 146 0.86 -11.36 6.30
CA GLY A 146 -0.33 -12.17 6.60
C GLY A 146 -0.65 -12.19 8.10
N ALA A 147 -0.39 -11.09 8.81
CA ALA A 147 -0.63 -10.99 10.24
C ALA A 147 -2.10 -11.21 10.59
N TYR A 148 -2.39 -11.93 11.68
CA TYR A 148 -3.76 -12.24 12.10
C TYR A 148 -4.59 -10.97 12.43
N GLN A 149 -5.87 -10.97 12.01
CA GLN A 149 -6.92 -10.07 12.53
C GLN A 149 -8.21 -10.84 12.87
N PRO A 150 -9.00 -10.40 13.87
CA PRO A 150 -10.24 -11.08 14.27
C PRO A 150 -11.29 -11.27 13.16
N TRP A 151 -11.36 -10.33 12.21
CA TRP A 151 -12.30 -10.37 11.07
C TRP A 151 -11.70 -11.03 9.81
N ALA A 152 -10.38 -11.19 9.76
CA ALA A 152 -9.65 -11.84 8.67
C ALA A 152 -8.64 -12.84 9.28
N PRO A 153 -9.11 -14.02 9.71
CA PRO A 153 -8.31 -14.93 10.54
C PRO A 153 -7.16 -15.63 9.79
N SER A 154 -7.22 -15.71 8.46
CA SER A 154 -6.17 -16.27 7.60
C SER A 154 -5.90 -15.32 6.43
N PRO A 155 -5.33 -14.12 6.68
CA PRO A 155 -5.08 -13.18 5.60
C PRO A 155 -3.88 -13.64 4.79
N THR A 156 -4.02 -13.62 3.47
CA THR A 156 -2.94 -13.92 2.53
C THR A 156 -1.92 -12.78 2.57
N PRO A 157 -0.61 -13.07 2.79
CA PRO A 157 0.42 -12.04 2.70
C PRO A 157 0.37 -11.33 1.36
N SER A 158 0.33 -10.00 1.36
CA SER A 158 0.19 -9.21 0.14
C SER A 158 0.82 -7.83 0.23
N PHE A 159 1.23 -7.32 -0.93
CA PHE A 159 1.65 -5.94 -1.13
C PHE A 159 1.28 -5.51 -2.56
N MET A 160 1.41 -4.21 -2.87
CA MET A 160 1.14 -3.70 -4.21
C MET A 160 2.29 -2.87 -4.76
N LEU A 161 2.51 -2.94 -6.07
CA LEU A 161 3.31 -1.96 -6.80
C LEU A 161 2.38 -1.10 -7.65
N MET A 162 2.50 0.20 -7.51
CA MET A 162 1.77 1.18 -8.29
C MET A 162 2.73 1.85 -9.27
N ALA A 163 2.43 1.76 -10.56
CA ALA A 163 3.10 2.51 -11.61
C ALA A 163 2.20 3.63 -12.09
N LEU A 164 2.72 4.85 -12.10
CA LEU A 164 2.00 6.05 -12.51
C LEU A 164 2.58 6.55 -13.83
N GLN A 165 1.75 6.69 -14.87
CA GLN A 165 2.19 7.22 -16.16
C GLN A 165 1.15 8.20 -16.70
N GLY A 166 1.47 9.49 -16.65
CA GLY A 166 0.53 10.56 -17.04
C GLY A 166 -0.74 10.51 -16.21
N ALA A 167 -1.88 10.27 -16.86
CA ALA A 167 -3.19 10.13 -16.25
C ALA A 167 -3.62 8.67 -16.01
N SER A 168 -2.72 7.70 -16.20
CA SER A 168 -2.98 6.27 -15.97
C SER A 168 -2.24 5.75 -14.73
N VAL A 169 -2.90 4.82 -14.03
CA VAL A 169 -2.40 4.11 -12.86
C VAL A 169 -2.48 2.62 -13.14
N VAL A 170 -1.36 1.92 -13.04
CA VAL A 170 -1.33 0.46 -13.09
C VAL A 170 -0.93 -0.06 -11.73
N LEU A 171 -1.75 -0.96 -11.16
CA LEU A 171 -1.51 -1.62 -9.89
C LEU A 171 -1.19 -3.09 -10.14
N TYR A 172 -0.08 -3.54 -9.58
CA TYR A 172 0.32 -4.94 -9.50
C TYR A 172 0.13 -5.41 -8.07
N ILE A 173 -0.80 -6.33 -7.86
CA ILE A 173 -1.11 -6.91 -6.56
C ILE A 173 -0.32 -8.21 -6.46
N TYR A 174 0.57 -8.28 -5.48
CA TYR A 174 1.34 -9.48 -5.18
C TYR A 174 0.72 -10.18 -3.98
N GLU A 175 0.41 -11.46 -4.14
CA GLU A 175 -0.07 -12.33 -3.07
C GLU A 175 0.87 -13.52 -2.91
N GLU A 176 1.13 -13.92 -1.68
CA GLU A 176 1.90 -15.12 -1.41
C GLU A 176 0.96 -16.33 -1.34
N ARG A 177 1.20 -17.32 -2.20
CA ARG A 177 0.50 -18.61 -2.19
C ARG A 177 1.51 -19.74 -2.37
N ASP A 178 1.48 -20.71 -1.48
CA ASP A 178 2.32 -21.92 -1.52
C ASP A 178 3.83 -21.63 -1.67
N GLY A 179 4.32 -20.60 -1.00
CA GLY A 179 5.71 -20.13 -1.03
C GLY A 179 6.09 -19.29 -2.24
N LYS A 180 5.13 -18.95 -3.11
CA LYS A 180 5.36 -18.21 -4.36
C LYS A 180 4.54 -16.93 -4.39
N ALA A 181 5.11 -15.91 -5.02
CA ALA A 181 4.40 -14.67 -5.28
C ALA A 181 3.59 -14.79 -6.57
N GLU A 182 2.27 -14.78 -6.46
CA GLU A 182 1.36 -14.60 -7.58
C GLU A 182 1.10 -13.11 -7.80
N VAL A 183 0.94 -12.70 -9.06
CA VAL A 183 0.71 -11.29 -9.41
C VAL A 183 -0.58 -11.13 -10.21
N VAL A 184 -1.40 -10.18 -9.79
CA VAL A 184 -2.60 -9.74 -10.51
C VAL A 184 -2.41 -8.28 -10.92
N MET A 185 -2.65 -7.97 -12.19
CA MET A 185 -2.60 -6.59 -12.69
C MET A 185 -4.01 -5.99 -12.73
N SER A 186 -4.12 -4.73 -12.31
CA SER A 186 -5.31 -3.92 -12.45
C SER A 186 -4.92 -2.53 -12.99
N GLU A 187 -5.63 -2.04 -14.00
CA GLU A 187 -5.33 -0.76 -14.67
C GLU A 187 -6.50 0.21 -14.51
N PHE A 188 -6.19 1.46 -14.24
CA PHE A 188 -7.13 2.54 -14.04
C PHE A 188 -6.65 3.81 -14.73
N SER A 189 -7.60 4.68 -15.11
CA SER A 189 -7.28 5.98 -15.71
C SER A 189 -8.09 7.08 -15.03
N LYS A 190 -7.48 8.25 -14.84
CA LYS A 190 -8.16 9.41 -14.28
C LYS A 190 -9.21 9.90 -15.27
N PRO A 191 -10.48 10.08 -14.87
CA PRO A 191 -11.48 10.67 -15.77
C PRO A 191 -11.04 12.09 -16.15
N ALA A 192 -11.17 12.44 -17.44
CA ALA A 192 -10.84 13.77 -17.91
C ALA A 192 -11.63 14.82 -17.12
N LYS A 193 -10.94 15.86 -16.62
CA LYS A 193 -11.61 17.01 -15.99
C LYS A 193 -12.53 17.64 -17.04
N LYS A 194 -13.83 17.58 -16.81
CA LYS A 194 -14.83 18.36 -17.57
C LYS A 194 -14.71 19.84 -17.25
#